data_AF-A0A931FWM7-F1
#
_entry.id   AF-A0A931FWM7-F1
#
_cell.length_a   1.000
_cell.length_b   1.000
_cell.length_c   1.000
_cell.angle_alpha   90.00
_cell.angle_beta   90.00
_cell.angle_gamma   90.00
#
_symmetry.space_group_name_H-M   'P 1'
#
loop_
_entity.id
_entity.type
_entity.pdbx_description
1 polymer ?
#
loop_
_entity_poly.entity_id
_entity_poly.type
_entity_poly.pdbx_seq_one_letter_code
_entity_poly.pdbx_strand_id
1 'polypeptide(L)' 'MSNNFNKLKDLVMSLESDFEKFYEKNNAAAGTRVRKGMQDLKNMAQDIRKEVQDAKNSSTEKK' A
#
# COMPACT_ATOMS: atom_id res chain seq x y z
N MET A 1 -11.16 7.76 -11.71
CA MET A 1 -9.85 7.62 -11.04
C MET A 1 -9.67 6.16 -10.63
N SER A 2 -8.52 5.58 -10.92
CA SER A 2 -8.25 4.15 -10.69
C SER A 2 -8.41 3.80 -9.22
N ASN A 3 -9.33 2.88 -8.92
CA ASN A 3 -9.71 2.45 -7.56
C ASN A 3 -8.47 2.10 -6.68
N ASN A 4 -7.43 1.56 -7.31
CA ASN A 4 -6.20 1.14 -6.64
C ASN A 4 -5.37 2.31 -6.07
N PHE A 5 -5.37 3.48 -6.72
CA PHE A 5 -4.66 4.65 -6.20
C PHE A 5 -5.28 5.17 -4.90
N ASN A 6 -6.61 5.28 -4.87
CA ASN A 6 -7.34 5.73 -3.69
C ASN A 6 -7.10 4.77 -2.52
N LYS A 7 -7.15 3.44 -2.75
CA LYS A 7 -6.85 2.45 -1.71
C LYS A 7 -5.45 2.58 -1.11
N LEU A 8 -4.43 2.79 -1.94
CA LEU A 8 -3.06 3.03 -1.45
C LEU A 8 -2.99 4.29 -0.60
N LYS A 9 -3.60 5.38 -1.08
CA LYS A 9 -3.63 6.67 -0.38
C LYS A 9 -4.34 6.54 0.97
N ASP A 10 -5.52 5.92 0.99
CA ASP A 10 -6.32 5.75 2.20
C ASP A 10 -5.58 4.89 3.24
N LEU A 11 -4.89 3.83 2.81
CA LEU A 11 -4.06 3.01 3.70
C LEU A 11 -2.94 3.85 4.34
N VAL A 12 -2.20 4.62 3.55
CA VAL A 12 -1.10 5.45 4.07
C VAL A 12 -1.64 6.51 5.03
N MET A 13 -2.73 7.20 4.66
CA MET A 13 -3.35 8.21 5.52
C MET A 13 -3.86 7.62 6.83
N SER A 14 -4.40 6.39 6.81
CA SER A 14 -4.88 5.71 8.03
C SER A 14 -3.78 5.42 9.05
N LEU A 15 -2.52 5.34 8.61
CA LEU A 15 -1.38 4.97 9.46
C LEU A 15 -0.69 6.18 10.09
N GLU A 16 -1.03 7.41 9.68
CA GLU A 16 -0.38 8.65 10.13
C GLU A 16 -0.32 8.76 11.67
N SER A 17 -1.46 8.57 12.35
CA SER A 17 -1.50 8.64 13.82
C SER A 17 -0.67 7.55 14.50
N ASP A 18 -0.58 6.37 13.90
CA ASP A 18 0.23 5.28 14.44
C ASP A 18 1.73 5.52 14.22
N PHE A 19 2.10 6.18 13.12
CA PHE A 19 3.47 6.65 12.89
C PHE A 19 3.90 7.66 13.96
N GLU A 20 3.10 8.70 14.21
CA GLU A 20 3.38 9.69 15.26
C GLU A 20 3.52 9.01 16.63
N LYS A 21 2.55 8.18 17.01
CA LYS A 21 2.58 7.46 18.30
C LYS A 21 3.79 6.54 18.43
N PHE A 22 4.21 5.88 17.35
CA PHE A 22 5.36 4.99 17.40
C PHE A 22 6.68 5.78 17.49
N TYR A 23 6.92 6.72 16.59
CA TYR A 23 8.21 7.42 16.49
C TYR A 23 8.42 8.49 17.56
N GLU A 24 7.37 9.20 17.98
CA GLU A 24 7.50 10.27 18.97
C GLU A 24 7.25 9.77 20.38
N LYS A 25 6.29 8.84 20.55
CA LYS A 25 5.80 8.41 21.86
C LYS A 25 6.24 7.00 22.25
N ASN A 26 7.11 6.36 21.45
CA ASN A 26 7.63 5.00 21.67
C ASN A 26 6.53 3.94 21.92
N ASN A 27 5.35 4.11 21.31
CA ASN A 27 4.21 3.21 21.51
C ASN A 27 4.37 1.89 20.74
N ALA A 28 4.66 0.79 21.43
CA ALA A 28 4.88 -0.53 20.83
C ALA A 28 3.66 -1.09 20.06
N ALA A 29 2.44 -0.83 20.54
CA ALA A 29 1.22 -1.28 19.86
C ALA A 29 1.00 -0.54 18.53
N ALA A 30 1.31 0.77 18.50
CA ALA A 30 1.31 1.55 17.27
C ALA A 30 2.37 1.03 16.29
N GLY A 31 3.57 0.69 16.76
CA GLY A 31 4.60 0.05 15.94
C GLY A 31 4.15 -1.26 15.30
N THR A 32 3.39 -2.08 16.03
CA THR A 32 2.80 -3.32 15.47
C THR A 32 1.81 -3.02 14.34
N ARG A 33 0.97 -1.99 14.50
CA ARG A 33 0.00 -1.57 13.46
C ARG A 33 0.70 -0.98 12.25
N VAL A 34 1.69 -0.10 12.43
CA VAL A 34 2.54 0.44 11.34
C VAL A 34 3.16 -0.70 10.55
N ARG A 35 3.81 -1.66 11.23
CA ARG A 35 4.46 -2.79 10.56
C ARG A 35 3.47 -3.61 9.73
N LYS A 36 2.29 -3.90 10.27
CA LYS A 36 1.24 -4.63 9.54
C LYS A 36 0.73 -3.83 8.34
N GLY A 37 0.41 -2.55 8.54
CA GLY A 37 -0.06 -1.67 7.45
C GLY A 37 0.98 -1.53 6.33
N MET A 38 2.27 -1.44 6.65
CA MET A 38 3.35 -1.44 5.65
C MET A 38 3.47 -2.77 4.90
N GLN A 39 3.19 -3.89 5.56
CA GLN A 39 3.15 -5.19 4.90
C GLN A 39 1.95 -5.30 3.94
N ASP A 40 0.79 -4.73 4.30
CA ASP A 40 -0.37 -4.66 3.42
C ASP A 40 -0.11 -3.72 2.22
N LEU A 41 0.56 -2.59 2.45
CA LEU A 41 0.98 -1.66 1.39
C LEU A 41 1.91 -2.33 0.37
N LYS A 42 2.89 -3.10 0.84
CA LYS A 42 3.81 -3.86 -0.03
C LYS A 42 3.05 -4.82 -0.94
N ASN A 43 2.09 -5.55 -0.38
CA ASN A 43 1.30 -6.51 -1.15
C ASN A 43 0.44 -5.80 -2.20
N MET A 44 -0.26 -4.73 -1.81
CA MET A 44 -1.09 -3.96 -2.73
C MET A 44 -0.27 -3.34 -3.88
N ALA A 45 0.91 -2.80 -3.58
CA ALA A 45 1.82 -2.28 -4.59
C ALA A 45 2.29 -3.37 -5.58
N GLN A 46 2.57 -4.57 -5.07
CA GLN A 46 2.97 -5.70 -5.90
C GLN A 46 1.84 -6.16 -6.84
N ASP A 47 0.61 -6.21 -6.34
CA ASP A 47 -0.55 -6.62 -7.14
C ASP A 47 -0.84 -5.60 -8.26
N ILE A 48 -0.83 -4.31 -7.94
CA ILE A 48 -0.97 -3.22 -8.92
C ILE A 48 0.13 -3.31 -9.99
N ARG A 49 1.37 -3.57 -9.59
CA ARG A 49 2.48 -3.75 -10.54
C ARG A 49 2.21 -4.91 -11.50
N LYS A 50 1.75 -6.05 -11.00
CA LYS A 50 1.41 -7.22 -11.83
C LYS A 50 0.28 -6.88 -12.80
N GLU A 51 -0.80 -6.27 -12.33
CA GLU A 51 -1.92 -5.84 -13.17
C GLU A 51 -1.46 -4.96 -14.34
N VAL A 52 -0.56 -4.01 -14.08
CA VAL A 52 0.01 -3.14 -15.13
C VAL A 52 0.86 -3.94 -16.12
N GLN A 53 1.69 -4.86 -15.62
CA GLN A 53 2.52 -5.71 -16.47
C GLN A 53 1.67 -6.64 -17.36
N ASP A 54 0.64 -7.25 -16.79
CA ASP A 54 -0.27 -8.15 -17.50
C ASP A 54 -1.06 -7.37 -18.55
N ALA A 55 -1.58 -6.19 -18.21
CA ALA A 55 -2.25 -5.31 -19.17
C ALA A 55 -1.34 -4.95 -20.36
N LYS A 56 -0.06 -4.64 -20.10
CA LYS A 56 0.93 -4.38 -21.16
C LYS A 56 1.16 -5.62 -22.03
N ASN A 57 1.33 -6.79 -21.43
CA ASN A 57 1.56 -8.05 -22.15
C ASN A 57 0.35 -8.42 -23.04
N SER A 58 -0.87 -8.37 -22.49
CA SER A 58 -2.11 -8.66 -23.24
C SER A 58 -2.39 -7.64 -24.36
N SER A 59 -1.92 -6.40 -24.21
CA SER A 59 -2.00 -5.39 -25.28
C SER A 59 -1.02 -5.68 -26.42
N THR A 60 0.06 -6.41 -26.14
CA THR A 60 1.11 -6.74 -27.10
C THR A 60 0.77 -8.00 -27.90
N GLU A 61 0.02 -8.95 -27.31
CA GLU A 61 -0.44 -10.19 -27.98
C GLU A 61 -1.57 -9.97 -28.99
N LYS A 62 -2.28 -8.82 -28.93
CA LYS A 62 -3.36 -8.48 -29.87
C LYS A 62 -2.88 -7.70 -31.11
N LYS A 63 -1.57 -7.54 -31.28
CA LYS A 63 -0.95 -6.81 -32.39
C LYS A 63 -0.14 -7.76 -33.26
#